data_AF-A0A923UJI6-F1
#
_entry.id   AF-A0A923UJI6-F1
#
_cell.length_a   1.000
_cell.length_b   1.000
_cell.length_c   1.000
_cell.angle_alpha   90.00
_cell.angle_beta   90.00
_cell.angle_gamma   90.00
#
_symmetry.space_group_name_H-M   'P 1'
#
loop_
_entity.id
_entity.type
_entity.pdbx_description
1 polymer ?
#
loop_
_entity_poly.entity_id
_entity_poly.type
_entity_poly.pdbx_seq_one_letter_code
_entity_poly.pdbx_strand_id
1 'polypeptide(L)'
;MANCWFCYQDASTSSYHERCSRRFFGMAKVPELELNNKLLKTLADQTINERIAVTGVQPKLSVTLDKAKGQNRLTIVGLWGEYILKPQHPDFPEMPQSEDLTMHLASLFKMPICDHTLIKASDGNLVYLAKRFDRVNGK
;
A
#
# COMPACT_ATOMS: atom_id res chain seq x y z
N MET A 1 -3.47 -22.10 6.79
CA MET A 1 -2.14 -21.72 6.29
C MET A 1 -2.26 -20.29 5.77
N ALA A 2 -1.38 -19.39 6.19
CA ALA A 2 -1.44 -18.00 5.76
C ALA A 2 -0.64 -17.85 4.46
N ASN A 3 -1.27 -17.27 3.42
CA ASN A 3 -0.58 -16.95 2.18
C ASN A 3 0.16 -15.60 2.31
N CYS A 4 1.26 -15.46 1.57
CA CYS A 4 1.99 -14.20 1.51
C CYS A 4 1.19 -13.14 0.73
N TRP A 5 0.95 -11.98 1.34
CA TRP A 5 0.23 -10.86 0.70
C TRP A 5 0.96 -10.16 -0.46
N PHE A 6 2.19 -10.58 -0.78
CA PHE A 6 2.93 -10.10 -1.95
C PHE A 6 2.85 -11.03 -3.17
N CYS A 7 2.67 -12.34 -2.95
CA CYS A 7 2.83 -13.34 -4.02
C CYS A 7 1.83 -14.49 -3.99
N TYR A 8 0.93 -14.51 -3.00
CA TYR A 8 -0.12 -15.52 -2.79
C TYR A 8 0.38 -16.95 -2.59
N GLN A 9 1.69 -17.17 -2.44
CA GLN A 9 2.26 -18.46 -2.08
C GLN A 9 2.20 -18.69 -0.57
N ASP A 10 2.18 -19.95 -0.14
CA ASP A 10 2.16 -20.31 1.27
C ASP A 10 3.31 -19.65 2.04
N ALA A 11 2.96 -18.97 3.13
CA ALA A 11 3.87 -18.33 4.07
C ALA A 11 3.79 -18.97 5.46
N SER A 12 3.18 -20.15 5.55
CA SER A 12 3.05 -20.97 6.75
C SER A 12 2.34 -20.21 7.87
N THR A 13 3.09 -19.58 8.78
CA THR A 13 2.57 -18.81 9.93
C THR A 13 2.69 -17.29 9.76
N SER A 14 3.47 -16.82 8.78
CA SER A 14 3.63 -15.39 8.48
C SER A 14 2.66 -14.96 7.39
N SER A 15 2.30 -13.67 7.38
CA SER A 15 1.57 -13.07 6.25
C SER A 15 2.50 -12.54 5.15
N TYR A 16 3.82 -12.60 5.36
CA TYR A 16 4.83 -12.05 4.45
C TYR A 16 6.09 -12.93 4.40
N HIS A 17 6.60 -13.20 3.19
CA HIS A 17 7.96 -13.74 3.04
C HIS A 17 9.00 -12.64 3.14
N GLU A 18 10.14 -12.96 3.74
CA GLU A 18 11.30 -12.06 3.80
C GLU A 18 11.80 -11.67 2.39
N ARG A 19 11.87 -12.63 1.46
CA ARG A 19 12.29 -12.37 0.07
C ARG A 19 11.37 -11.37 -0.64
N CYS A 20 10.07 -11.43 -0.37
CA CYS A 20 9.08 -10.56 -0.99
C CYS A 20 9.19 -9.14 -0.44
N SER A 21 9.36 -9.02 0.88
CA SER A 21 9.62 -7.74 1.53
C SER A 21 10.93 -7.11 1.02
N ARG A 22 12.00 -7.90 0.87
CA ARG A 22 13.29 -7.41 0.34
C ARG A 22 13.17 -6.91 -1.09
N ARG A 23 12.44 -7.64 -1.94
CA ARG A 23 12.18 -7.22 -3.32
C ARG A 23 11.42 -5.90 -3.38
N PHE A 24 10.39 -5.75 -2.56
CA PHE A 24 9.48 -4.60 -2.63
C PHE A 24 10.05 -3.35 -1.94
N PHE A 25 10.48 -3.50 -0.68
CA PHE A 25 10.91 -2.41 0.21
C PHE A 25 12.43 -2.28 0.37
N GLY A 26 13.21 -3.26 -0.10
CA GLY A 26 14.66 -3.30 0.13
C GLY A 26 15.05 -3.76 1.55
N MET A 27 14.14 -4.39 2.30
CA MET A 27 14.38 -4.83 3.69
C MET A 27 13.68 -6.14 4.03
N ALA A 28 14.13 -6.81 5.10
CA ALA A 28 13.65 -8.14 5.48
C ALA A 28 12.20 -8.15 6.00
N LYS A 29 11.81 -7.08 6.71
CA LYS A 29 10.51 -6.95 7.37
C LYS A 29 9.71 -5.86 6.69
N VAL A 30 8.40 -6.08 6.57
CA VAL A 30 7.47 -5.07 6.07
C VAL A 30 7.49 -3.86 7.01
N PRO A 31 7.65 -2.63 6.50
CA PRO A 31 7.63 -1.43 7.31
C PRO A 31 6.25 -1.22 7.95
N GLU A 32 6.24 -0.63 9.13
CA GLU A 32 4.99 -0.31 9.82
C GLU A 32 4.29 0.88 9.17
N LEU A 33 2.96 0.79 9.09
CA LEU A 33 2.10 1.90 8.69
C LEU A 33 1.21 2.30 9.87
N GLU A 34 1.57 3.40 10.53
CA GLU A 34 0.77 3.95 11.62
C GLU A 34 -0.32 4.89 11.11
N LEU A 35 -1.57 4.52 11.36
CA LEU A 35 -2.76 5.37 11.19
C LEU A 35 -2.90 6.30 12.39
N ASN A 36 -2.10 7.36 12.42
CA ASN A 36 -2.20 8.41 13.44
C ASN A 36 -3.22 9.51 13.05
N ASN A 37 -3.57 10.37 14.00
CA ASN A 37 -4.52 11.47 13.79
C ASN A 37 -4.16 12.38 12.61
N LYS A 38 -2.86 12.54 12.32
CA LYS A 38 -2.40 13.34 11.17
C LYS A 38 -2.76 12.65 9.85
N LEU A 39 -2.50 11.35 9.73
CA LEU A 39 -2.88 10.54 8.57
C LEU A 39 -4.40 10.48 8.40
N LEU A 40 -5.14 10.26 9.48
CA LEU A 40 -6.61 10.28 9.45
C LEU A 40 -7.17 11.63 8.99
N LYS A 41 -6.57 12.74 9.45
CA LYS A 41 -6.95 14.08 9.00
C LYS A 41 -6.64 14.28 7.51
N THR A 42 -5.46 13.87 7.04
CA THR A 42 -5.11 13.94 5.60
C THR A 42 -6.05 13.10 4.75
N LEU A 43 -6.41 11.90 5.21
CA LEU A 43 -7.40 11.04 4.56
C LEU A 43 -8.76 11.72 4.46
N ALA A 44 -9.23 12.33 5.56
CA ALA A 44 -10.49 13.07 5.59
C ALA A 44 -10.45 14.27 4.63
N ASP A 45 -9.38 15.08 4.66
CA ASP A 45 -9.21 16.24 3.81
C ASP A 45 -9.19 15.87 2.31
N GLN A 46 -8.47 14.79 1.94
CA GLN A 46 -8.47 14.29 0.57
C GLN A 46 -9.85 13.79 0.14
N THR A 47 -10.53 13.03 1.01
CA THR A 47 -11.88 12.51 0.71
C THR A 47 -12.87 13.66 0.48
N ILE A 48 -12.78 14.74 1.26
CA ILE A 48 -13.64 15.93 1.11
C ILE A 48 -13.31 16.68 -0.18
N ASN A 49 -12.02 16.92 -0.46
CA ASN A 49 -11.60 17.66 -1.65
C ASN A 49 -11.89 16.87 -2.95
N GLU A 50 -11.73 15.54 -2.96
CA GLU A 50 -12.05 14.70 -4.12
C GLU A 50 -13.56 14.62 -4.36
N ARG A 51 -14.40 14.65 -3.31
CA ARG A 51 -15.87 14.75 -3.44
C ARG A 51 -16.33 16.03 -4.16
N ILE A 52 -15.55 17.11 -4.11
CA ILE A 52 -15.87 18.38 -4.81
C ILE A 52 -15.56 18.26 -6.31
N ALA A 53 -14.60 17.42 -6.71
CA ALA A 53 -14.15 17.31 -8.10
C ALA A 53 -14.82 16.17 -8.88
N VAL A 54 -14.99 14.97 -8.28
CA VAL A 54 -15.66 13.81 -8.90
C VAL A 54 -16.17 12.87 -7.79
N THR A 55 -17.46 12.54 -7.78
CA THR A 55 -18.04 11.58 -6.83
C THR A 55 -17.53 10.15 -7.11
N GLY A 56 -17.11 9.42 -6.07
CA GLY A 56 -16.81 7.97 -6.16
C GLY A 56 -15.33 7.60 -6.29
N VAL A 57 -14.40 8.55 -6.11
CA VAL A 57 -12.96 8.26 -6.13
C VAL A 57 -12.49 7.75 -4.77
N GLN A 58 -11.76 6.63 -4.75
CA GLN A 58 -11.07 6.14 -3.56
C GLN A 58 -9.88 7.05 -3.25
N PRO A 59 -9.71 7.53 -2.00
CA PRO A 59 -8.60 8.41 -1.65
C PRO A 59 -7.27 7.71 -1.92
N LYS A 60 -6.31 8.46 -2.48
CA LYS A 60 -4.95 7.99 -2.72
C LYS A 60 -3.92 8.89 -2.04
N LEU A 61 -3.02 8.26 -1.29
CA LEU A 61 -1.96 8.94 -0.58
C LEU A 61 -0.61 8.60 -1.19
N SER A 62 0.25 9.61 -1.27
CA SER A 62 1.65 9.43 -1.64
C SER A 62 2.44 9.18 -0.36
N VAL A 63 3.17 8.06 -0.28
CA VAL A 63 3.94 7.68 0.91
C VAL A 63 5.37 7.30 0.53
N THR A 64 6.29 7.49 1.48
CA THR A 64 7.70 7.14 1.34
C THR A 64 8.14 6.27 2.50
N LEU A 65 9.20 5.49 2.28
CA LEU A 65 9.85 4.75 3.35
C LEU A 65 10.75 5.69 4.16
N ASP A 66 10.40 5.94 5.42
CA ASP A 66 11.29 6.57 6.38
C ASP A 66 12.25 5.52 6.94
N LYS A 67 13.55 5.77 6.78
CA LYS A 67 14.65 4.91 7.22
C LYS A 67 15.37 5.48 8.45
N ALA A 68 14.89 6.58 9.02
CA ALA A 68 15.55 7.23 10.15
C ALA A 68 15.56 6.34 11.39
N LYS A 69 16.75 6.22 12.01
CA LYS A 69 16.98 5.62 13.34
C LYS A 69 16.42 4.20 13.55
N GLY A 70 16.42 3.36 12.51
CA GLY A 70 16.09 1.93 12.63
C GLY A 70 14.60 1.61 12.75
N GLN A 71 13.72 2.63 12.69
CA GLN A 71 12.28 2.44 12.56
C GLN A 71 11.91 2.54 11.09
N ASN A 72 11.78 1.39 10.44
CA ASN A 72 11.36 1.32 9.04
C ASN A 72 9.85 1.53 8.96
N ARG A 73 9.43 2.75 8.61
CA ARG A 73 8.02 3.16 8.64
C ARG A 73 7.59 3.78 7.32
N LEU A 74 6.34 3.58 6.94
CA LEU A 74 5.74 4.32 5.84
C LEU A 74 5.18 5.64 6.36
N THR A 75 5.58 6.73 5.71
CA THR A 75 5.16 8.09 6.08
C THR A 75 4.52 8.78 4.89
N ILE A 76 3.48 9.57 5.15
CA ILE A 76 2.84 10.38 4.11
C ILE A 76 3.79 11.50 3.72
N VAL A 77 3.91 11.70 2.42
CA VAL A 77 4.60 12.82 1.82
C VAL A 77 3.71 13.46 0.77
N GLY A 78 4.13 14.63 0.28
CA GLY A 78 3.51 15.25 -0.89
C GLY A 78 3.72 14.44 -2.17
N LEU A 79 3.80 15.12 -3.31
CA LEU A 79 3.82 14.52 -4.64
C LEU A 79 5.00 13.57 -4.97
N TRP A 80 5.97 13.44 -4.06
CA TRP A 80 7.28 12.80 -4.29
C TRP A 80 7.48 11.46 -3.57
N GLY A 81 6.42 10.86 -3.03
CA GLY A 81 6.50 9.53 -2.40
C GLY A 81 6.76 8.43 -3.42
N GLU A 82 7.50 7.41 -3.00
CA GLU A 82 7.86 6.22 -3.79
C GLU A 82 6.67 5.27 -3.99
N TYR A 83 5.65 5.36 -3.14
CA TYR A 83 4.50 4.47 -3.14
C TYR A 83 3.18 5.25 -3.16
N ILE A 84 2.17 4.64 -3.76
CA ILE A 84 0.78 5.05 -3.69
C ILE A 84 0.08 4.11 -2.71
N LEU A 85 -0.47 4.68 -1.65
CA LEU A 85 -1.27 3.99 -0.67
C LEU A 85 -2.76 4.26 -0.93
N LYS A 86 -3.53 3.18 -0.97
CA LYS A 86 -4.98 3.20 -1.05
C LYS A 86 -5.56 2.52 0.19
N PRO A 87 -6.19 3.29 1.09
CA PRO A 87 -6.71 2.76 2.34
C PRO A 87 -7.99 1.94 2.12
N GLN A 88 -8.44 1.28 3.18
CA GLN A 88 -9.76 0.67 3.22
C GLN A 88 -10.86 1.73 3.02
N HIS A 89 -11.83 1.43 2.16
CA HIS A 89 -12.97 2.30 1.92
C HIS A 89 -14.06 2.04 2.99
N PRO A 90 -14.68 3.09 3.57
CA PRO A 90 -15.69 2.92 4.62
C PRO A 90 -16.95 2.19 4.13
N ASP A 91 -17.39 2.51 2.90
CA ASP A 91 -18.63 1.95 2.34
C ASP A 91 -18.43 0.66 1.52
N PHE A 92 -17.18 0.31 1.21
CA PHE A 92 -16.86 -0.84 0.35
C PHE A 92 -15.87 -1.77 1.06
N PRO A 93 -16.37 -2.79 1.78
CA PRO A 93 -15.56 -3.83 2.38
C PRO A 93 -14.59 -4.45 1.37
N GLU A 94 -13.36 -4.72 1.82
CA GLU A 94 -12.37 -5.47 1.04
C GLU A 94 -11.89 -4.80 -0.26
N MET A 95 -12.14 -3.50 -0.45
CA MET A 95 -11.73 -2.77 -1.65
C MET A 95 -10.21 -2.87 -1.96
N PRO A 96 -9.29 -2.73 -0.98
CA PRO A 96 -7.86 -2.99 -1.19
C PRO A 96 -7.58 -4.41 -1.69
N GLN A 97 -8.22 -5.42 -1.11
CA GLN A 97 -8.05 -6.82 -1.47
C GLN A 97 -8.55 -7.10 -2.88
N SER A 98 -9.68 -6.49 -3.27
CA SER A 98 -10.23 -6.58 -4.62
C SER A 98 -9.27 -6.00 -5.66
N GLU A 99 -8.65 -4.87 -5.36
CA GLU A 99 -7.61 -4.29 -6.21
C GLU A 99 -6.37 -5.19 -6.32
N ASP A 100 -5.87 -5.69 -5.18
CA ASP A 100 -4.72 -6.59 -5.14
C ASP A 100 -4.94 -7.90 -5.92
N LEU A 101 -6.14 -8.50 -5.79
CA LEU A 101 -6.53 -9.69 -6.54
C LEU A 101 -6.56 -9.41 -8.03
N THR A 102 -7.15 -8.29 -8.44
CA THR A 102 -7.25 -7.88 -9.85
C THR A 102 -5.85 -7.75 -10.48
N MET A 103 -4.90 -7.18 -9.75
CA MET A 103 -3.54 -7.01 -10.23
C MET A 103 -2.78 -8.35 -10.32
N HIS A 104 -2.96 -9.25 -9.35
CA HIS A 104 -2.45 -10.63 -9.44
C HIS A 104 -3.04 -11.37 -10.66
N LEU A 105 -4.34 -11.23 -10.92
CA LEU A 105 -4.99 -11.82 -12.10
C LEU A 105 -4.39 -11.27 -13.40
N ALA A 106 -4.23 -9.94 -13.51
CA ALA A 106 -3.61 -9.31 -14.68
C ALA A 106 -2.18 -9.83 -14.95
N SER A 107 -1.41 -10.10 -13.89
CA SER A 107 -0.08 -10.72 -13.99
C SER A 107 -0.11 -12.12 -14.63
N LEU A 108 -1.12 -12.93 -14.34
CA LEU A 108 -1.28 -14.26 -14.96
C LEU A 108 -1.49 -14.17 -16.48
N PHE A 109 -2.14 -13.10 -16.94
CA PHE A 109 -2.31 -12.79 -18.36
C PHE A 109 -1.11 -12.05 -18.96
N LYS A 110 0.02 -11.95 -18.23
CA LYS A 110 1.25 -11.27 -18.64
C LYS A 110 1.05 -9.79 -18.99
N MET A 111 0.03 -9.16 -18.41
CA MET A 111 -0.17 -7.73 -18.55
C MET A 111 0.92 -6.98 -17.76
N PRO A 112 1.45 -5.87 -18.28
CA PRO A 112 2.36 -5.04 -17.51
C PRO A 112 1.61 -4.44 -16.33
N ILE A 113 2.07 -4.75 -15.12
CA ILE A 113 1.53 -4.24 -13.86
C ILE A 113 2.65 -3.55 -13.06
N CYS A 114 2.27 -2.66 -12.13
CA CYS A 114 3.22 -2.16 -11.14
C CYS A 114 3.52 -3.22 -10.08
N ASP A 115 4.62 -3.06 -9.35
CA ASP A 115 4.81 -3.81 -8.10
C ASP A 115 3.74 -3.36 -7.10
N HIS A 116 3.01 -4.30 -6.50
CA HIS A 116 2.02 -4.02 -5.47
C HIS A 116 2.05 -5.05 -4.33
N THR A 117 1.36 -4.72 -3.23
CA THR A 117 1.13 -5.61 -2.09
C THR A 117 -0.03 -5.10 -1.25
N LEU A 118 -0.61 -6.00 -0.45
CA LEU A 118 -1.36 -5.59 0.74
C LEU A 118 -0.41 -5.46 1.94
N ILE A 119 -0.63 -4.47 2.79
CA ILE A 119 -0.01 -4.37 4.11
C ILE A 119 -1.06 -4.13 5.18
N LYS A 120 -0.75 -4.52 6.41
CA LYS A 120 -1.60 -4.30 7.57
C LYS A 120 -1.23 -2.98 8.24
N ALA A 121 -2.20 -2.10 8.40
CA ALA A 121 -2.03 -0.85 9.15
C ALA A 121 -2.16 -1.08 10.66
N SER A 122 -1.81 -0.08 11.47
CA SER A 122 -1.83 -0.16 12.94
C SER A 122 -3.22 -0.39 13.55
N ASP A 123 -4.30 -0.07 12.83
CA ASP A 123 -5.69 -0.36 13.23
C ASP A 123 -6.14 -1.78 12.88
N GLY A 124 -5.28 -2.55 12.21
CA GLY A 124 -5.52 -3.91 11.77
C GLY A 124 -6.16 -4.04 10.38
N ASN A 125 -6.55 -2.94 9.74
CA ASN A 125 -7.08 -2.97 8.38
C ASN A 125 -5.99 -3.24 7.34
N LEU A 126 -6.37 -3.89 6.24
CA LEU A 126 -5.51 -4.02 5.08
C LEU A 126 -5.60 -2.75 4.23
N VAL A 127 -4.46 -2.36 3.67
CA VAL A 127 -4.37 -1.28 2.70
C VAL A 127 -3.59 -1.78 1.49
N TYR A 128 -3.90 -1.22 0.33
CA TYR A 128 -3.22 -1.54 -0.91
C TYR A 128 -2.07 -0.55 -1.11
N LEU A 129 -0.90 -1.08 -1.45
CA LEU A 129 0.29 -0.29 -1.69
C LEU A 129 0.87 -0.65 -3.07
N ALA A 130 0.99 0.35 -3.94
CA ALA A 130 1.62 0.23 -5.25
C ALA A 130 2.91 1.03 -5.29
N LYS A 131 3.98 0.46 -5.85
CA LYS A 131 5.21 1.18 -6.15
C LYS A 131 5.02 2.00 -7.41
N ARG A 132 5.45 3.27 -7.36
CA ARG A 132 5.37 4.16 -8.50
C ARG A 132 6.38 3.77 -9.58
N PHE A 133 5.90 3.59 -10.81
CA PHE A 133 6.73 3.33 -11.99
C PHE A 133 7.12 4.62 -12.73
N ASP A 134 6.44 5.72 -12.45
CA ASP A 134 6.70 7.06 -13.03
C ASP A 134 7.86 7.78 -12.34
N ARG A 135 8.59 7.11 -11.45
CA ARG A 135 9.72 7.64 -10.69
C ARG A 135 10.96 6.78 -10.93
N VAL A 136 11.97 7.36 -11.56
CA VAL A 136 13.27 6.71 -11.76
C VAL A 136 14.26 7.33 -10.78
N ASN A 137 14.77 6.55 -9.83
CA ASN A 137 15.73 6.99 -8.78
C ASN A 137 15.23 8.10 -7.83
N GLY A 138 13.94 8.11 -7.47
CA GLY A 138 13.41 9.07 -6.49
C GLY A 138 13.42 10.53 -6.97
N LYS A 139 13.48 10.74 -8.30
CA LYS A 139 13.27 12.02 -8.98
C LYS A 139 12.02 11.93 -9.84
#